data_AF-A0A7S2GNE0-F1
#
_entry.id   AF-A0A7S2GNE0-F1
#
_cell.length_a   1.000
_cell.length_b   1.000
_cell.length_c   1.000
_cell.angle_alpha   90.00
_cell.angle_beta   90.00
_cell.angle_gamma   90.00
#
_symmetry.space_group_name_H-M   'P 1'
#
loop_
_entity.id
_entity.type
_entity.pdbx_description
1 polymer ?
#
loop_
_entity_poly.entity_id
_entity_poly.type
_entity_poly.pdbx_seq_one_letter_code
_entity_poly.pdbx_strand_id
1 'polypeptide(L)'
;MSTNDPQPLPHPLPGNYIGKIASTEGEGLDFAISQMLMSEAEDIYALAQKFCPTVFVKLGSASKGTHTDYDAFFASTLPLHLEKLEKMCSKGSFTSTGSTPGELYLFAKLHQMVLVKPDLLAAAEGQPGALATWYSKVLSDKRTKTVLSGKSSMGALEQYFVTAPLEETAEIGATGVKFDTIAREWRCKWSEDDDKKSLKEAQSLLESVLPSIKAVAGVKDVKRVVCGGCHDFKVDIAFEKAAYDETVGGIEIKFIAFLNAIKGITQIETQTMTFMSV
;
A
#
# COMPACT_ATOMS: atom_id res chain seq x y z
N MET A 1 -5.74 -47.35 -43.75
CA MET A 1 -5.00 -46.06 -43.81
C MET A 1 -5.97 -44.99 -43.36
N SER A 2 -5.89 -44.57 -42.10
CA SER A 2 -6.70 -43.46 -41.58
C SER A 2 -5.87 -42.19 -41.75
N THR A 3 -6.40 -41.22 -42.49
CA THR A 3 -5.82 -39.90 -42.67
C THR A 3 -5.88 -39.15 -41.33
N ASN A 4 -4.71 -38.92 -40.72
CA ASN A 4 -4.58 -37.97 -39.62
C ASN A 4 -4.76 -36.57 -40.19
N ASP A 5 -6.01 -36.08 -40.23
CA ASP A 5 -6.22 -34.65 -40.37
C ASP A 5 -5.65 -33.95 -39.13
N PRO A 6 -4.78 -32.93 -39.29
CA PRO A 6 -4.31 -32.14 -38.17
C PRO A 6 -5.51 -31.47 -37.50
N GLN A 7 -5.68 -31.73 -36.20
CA GLN A 7 -6.64 -31.02 -35.35
C GLN A 7 -6.43 -29.50 -35.54
N PRO A 8 -7.50 -28.70 -35.72
CA PRO A 8 -7.38 -27.25 -35.77
C PRO A 8 -6.68 -26.77 -34.51
N LEU A 9 -5.67 -25.90 -34.67
CA LEU A 9 -5.07 -25.22 -33.52
C LEU A 9 -6.19 -24.58 -32.68
N PRO A 10 -6.12 -24.65 -31.34
CA PRO A 10 -7.12 -24.03 -30.47
C PRO A 10 -7.30 -22.57 -30.87
N HIS A 11 -8.55 -22.11 -30.89
CA HIS A 11 -8.89 -20.75 -31.30
C HIS A 11 -7.94 -19.75 -30.61
N PRO A 12 -7.31 -18.82 -31.36
CA PRO A 12 -6.39 -17.88 -30.76
C PRO A 12 -7.11 -17.11 -29.65
N LEU A 13 -6.41 -16.90 -28.52
CA LEU A 13 -6.90 -16.04 -27.44
C LEU A 13 -7.46 -14.73 -28.05
N PRO A 14 -8.60 -14.19 -27.55
CA PRO A 14 -9.23 -13.01 -28.16
C PRO A 14 -8.25 -11.86 -28.42
N GLY A 15 -7.26 -11.67 -27.54
CA GLY A 15 -6.19 -10.68 -27.72
C GLY A 15 -5.33 -10.87 -28.97
N ASN A 16 -5.01 -12.11 -29.35
CA ASN A 16 -4.22 -12.39 -30.56
C ASN A 16 -5.03 -12.16 -31.83
N TYR A 17 -6.33 -12.47 -31.81
CA TYR A 17 -7.21 -12.17 -32.94
C TYR A 17 -7.38 -10.66 -33.14
N ILE A 18 -7.59 -9.91 -32.06
CA ILE A 18 -7.63 -8.44 -32.09
C ILE A 18 -6.29 -7.89 -32.59
N GLY A 19 -5.18 -8.41 -32.08
CA GLY A 19 -3.83 -8.03 -32.52
C GLY A 19 -3.66 -8.19 -34.03
N LYS A 20 -4.07 -9.33 -34.57
CA LYS A 20 -4.02 -9.61 -36.02
C LYS A 20 -4.85 -8.64 -36.85
N ILE A 21 -6.07 -8.32 -36.42
CA ILE A 21 -6.91 -7.32 -37.10
C ILE A 21 -6.25 -5.94 -37.05
N ALA A 22 -5.60 -5.61 -35.95
CA ALA A 22 -4.91 -4.33 -35.75
C ALA A 22 -3.49 -4.29 -36.32
N SER A 23 -2.94 -5.41 -36.79
CA SER A 23 -1.54 -5.57 -37.20
C SER A 23 -0.55 -5.18 -36.09
N THR A 24 -0.86 -5.56 -34.84
CA THR A 24 -0.06 -5.26 -33.64
C THR A 24 0.45 -6.51 -32.92
N GLU A 25 0.13 -7.71 -33.41
CA GLU A 25 0.50 -8.98 -32.77
C GLU A 25 2.02 -9.19 -32.63
N GLY A 26 2.81 -8.54 -33.49
CA GLY A 26 4.25 -8.73 -33.59
C GLY A 26 4.63 -10.04 -34.29
N GLU A 27 5.93 -10.20 -34.58
CA GLU A 27 6.48 -11.42 -35.17
C GLU A 27 7.68 -11.94 -34.36
N GLY A 28 7.96 -13.24 -34.45
CA GLY A 28 9.12 -13.86 -33.82
C GLY A 28 9.21 -13.56 -32.32
N LEU A 29 10.28 -12.86 -31.92
CA LEU A 29 10.53 -12.50 -30.53
C LEU A 29 9.46 -11.56 -29.95
N ASP A 30 8.95 -10.60 -30.73
CA ASP A 30 7.92 -9.67 -30.27
C ASP A 30 6.61 -10.39 -29.96
N PHE A 31 6.23 -11.36 -30.80
CA PHE A 31 5.06 -12.20 -30.55
C PHE A 31 5.25 -13.02 -29.28
N ALA A 32 6.42 -13.64 -29.09
CA ALA A 32 6.72 -14.43 -27.91
C ALA A 32 6.66 -13.59 -26.62
N ILE A 33 7.27 -12.40 -26.62
CA ILE A 33 7.21 -11.46 -25.50
C ILE A 33 5.76 -11.04 -25.24
N SER A 34 4.99 -10.72 -26.29
CA SER A 34 3.56 -10.40 -26.16
C SER A 34 2.78 -11.51 -25.44
N GLN A 35 3.02 -12.79 -25.76
CA GLN A 35 2.36 -13.91 -25.06
C GLN A 35 2.81 -14.04 -23.60
N MET A 36 4.10 -13.81 -23.31
CA MET A 36 4.61 -13.81 -21.92
C MET A 36 3.95 -12.72 -21.08
N LEU A 37 3.81 -11.51 -21.64
CA LEU A 37 3.16 -10.39 -20.95
C LEU A 37 1.67 -10.64 -20.70
N MET A 38 0.96 -11.28 -21.65
CA MET A 38 -0.43 -11.68 -21.42
C MET A 38 -0.55 -12.67 -20.26
N SER A 39 0.37 -13.64 -20.17
CA SER A 39 0.37 -14.64 -19.11
C SER A 39 0.68 -14.01 -17.74
N GLU A 40 1.72 -13.17 -17.68
CA GLU A 40 2.09 -12.45 -16.44
C GLU A 40 0.97 -11.51 -15.97
N ALA A 41 0.29 -10.84 -16.90
CA ALA A 41 -0.85 -9.99 -16.59
C ALA A 41 -2.03 -10.77 -15.98
N GLU A 42 -2.27 -12.00 -16.44
CA GLU A 42 -3.27 -12.89 -15.85
C GLU A 42 -2.87 -13.38 -14.45
N ASP A 43 -1.59 -13.72 -14.24
CA ASP A 43 -1.10 -14.09 -12.91
C ASP A 43 -1.28 -12.94 -11.89
N ILE A 44 -0.89 -11.71 -12.27
CA ILE A 44 -1.11 -10.51 -11.45
C ILE A 44 -2.60 -10.30 -11.19
N TYR A 45 -3.45 -10.46 -12.21
CA TYR A 45 -4.89 -10.27 -12.07
C TYR A 45 -5.53 -11.34 -11.17
N ALA A 46 -5.10 -12.59 -11.26
CA ALA A 46 -5.57 -13.69 -10.41
C ALA A 46 -5.19 -13.46 -8.94
N LEU A 47 -3.98 -12.98 -8.68
CA LEU A 47 -3.55 -12.58 -7.34
C LEU A 47 -4.36 -11.39 -6.83
N ALA A 48 -4.58 -10.36 -7.66
CA ALA A 48 -5.44 -9.24 -7.29
C ALA A 48 -6.89 -9.68 -7.02
N GLN A 49 -7.43 -10.64 -7.77
CA GLN A 49 -8.74 -11.24 -7.47
C GLN A 49 -8.78 -11.95 -6.13
N LYS A 50 -7.66 -12.48 -5.63
CA LYS A 50 -7.62 -13.10 -4.30
C LYS A 50 -7.45 -12.06 -3.20
N PHE A 51 -6.61 -11.05 -3.41
CA PHE A 51 -6.11 -10.20 -2.32
C PHE A 51 -6.59 -8.76 -2.34
N CYS A 52 -7.23 -8.30 -3.42
CA CYS A 52 -7.86 -6.97 -3.49
C CYS A 52 -9.39 -7.08 -3.38
N PRO A 53 -10.04 -6.16 -2.63
CA PRO A 53 -11.48 -6.04 -2.68
C PRO A 53 -11.93 -5.49 -4.04
N THR A 54 -13.18 -5.73 -4.36
CA THR A 54 -13.83 -5.21 -5.57
C THR A 54 -15.06 -4.41 -5.17
N VAL A 55 -15.66 -3.71 -6.13
CA VAL A 55 -16.96 -3.04 -5.93
C VAL A 55 -18.07 -4.00 -5.51
N PHE A 56 -17.89 -5.32 -5.68
CA PHE A 56 -18.89 -6.34 -5.34
C PHE A 56 -18.52 -7.17 -4.09
N VAL A 57 -17.23 -7.38 -3.82
CA VAL A 57 -16.77 -8.35 -2.82
C VAL A 57 -15.69 -7.73 -1.93
N LYS A 58 -15.98 -7.68 -0.63
CA LYS A 58 -15.08 -7.14 0.40
C LYS A 58 -13.99 -8.14 0.80
N LEU A 59 -12.90 -7.63 1.37
CA LEU A 59 -11.89 -8.43 2.08
C LEU A 59 -12.53 -9.24 3.22
N GLY A 60 -11.90 -10.35 3.58
CA GLY A 60 -12.37 -11.27 4.61
C GLY A 60 -13.60 -12.12 4.23
N SER A 61 -14.12 -11.96 3.02
CA SER A 61 -15.16 -12.86 2.49
C SER A 61 -14.58 -14.22 2.10
N ALA A 62 -15.43 -15.23 1.89
CA ALA A 62 -14.99 -16.59 1.58
C ALA A 62 -14.07 -16.70 0.34
N SER A 63 -14.13 -15.72 -0.58
CA SER A 63 -13.34 -15.67 -1.80
C SER A 63 -12.22 -14.61 -1.80
N LYS A 64 -12.05 -13.85 -0.71
CA LYS A 64 -11.05 -12.78 -0.61
C LYS A 64 -10.17 -12.95 0.62
N GLY A 65 -8.91 -12.59 0.50
CA GLY A 65 -7.97 -12.54 1.63
C GLY A 65 -8.38 -11.53 2.70
N THR A 66 -7.67 -11.59 3.82
CA THR A 66 -7.76 -10.63 4.93
C THR A 66 -7.08 -9.31 4.57
N HIS A 67 -7.19 -8.31 5.46
CA HIS A 67 -6.39 -7.09 5.37
C HIS A 67 -4.89 -7.35 5.40
N THR A 68 -4.43 -8.27 6.25
CA THR A 68 -3.03 -8.69 6.28
C THR A 68 -2.59 -9.24 4.93
N ASP A 69 -3.44 -10.02 4.25
CA ASP A 69 -3.13 -10.54 2.91
C ASP A 69 -3.10 -9.42 1.84
N TYR A 70 -3.98 -8.42 1.95
CA TYR A 70 -3.98 -7.24 1.09
C TYR A 70 -2.67 -6.44 1.25
N ASP A 71 -2.26 -6.18 2.50
CA ASP A 71 -1.02 -5.47 2.80
C ASP A 71 0.20 -6.26 2.29
N ALA A 72 0.24 -7.56 2.56
CA ALA A 72 1.30 -8.44 2.07
C ALA A 72 1.34 -8.50 0.53
N PHE A 73 0.19 -8.45 -0.13
CA PHE A 73 0.11 -8.43 -1.59
C PHE A 73 0.83 -7.21 -2.16
N PHE A 74 0.53 -6.01 -1.66
CA PHE A 74 1.18 -4.78 -2.15
C PHE A 74 2.61 -4.59 -1.64
N ALA A 75 2.93 -5.04 -0.42
CA ALA A 75 4.25 -4.85 0.17
C ALA A 75 5.30 -5.86 -0.33
N SER A 76 4.89 -7.05 -0.76
CA SER A 76 5.83 -8.13 -1.08
C SER A 76 5.46 -8.96 -2.32
N THR A 77 4.20 -9.35 -2.50
CA THR A 77 3.85 -10.27 -3.59
C THR A 77 3.90 -9.59 -4.96
N LEU A 78 3.16 -8.49 -5.13
CA LEU A 78 3.11 -7.73 -6.37
C LEU A 78 4.49 -7.15 -6.75
N PRO A 79 5.30 -6.59 -5.82
CA PRO A 79 6.66 -6.17 -6.11
C PRO A 79 7.53 -7.24 -6.80
N LEU A 80 7.42 -8.52 -6.42
CA LEU A 80 8.18 -9.60 -7.08
C LEU A 80 7.84 -9.77 -8.57
N HIS A 81 6.59 -9.52 -8.95
CA HIS A 81 6.16 -9.51 -10.35
C HIS A 81 6.66 -8.26 -11.07
N LEU A 82 6.52 -7.10 -10.42
CA LEU A 82 6.98 -5.82 -10.97
C LEU A 82 8.49 -5.81 -11.21
N GLU A 83 9.31 -6.41 -10.34
CA GLU A 83 10.76 -6.54 -10.52
C GLU A 83 11.13 -7.36 -11.76
N LYS A 84 10.38 -8.42 -12.08
CA LYS A 84 10.60 -9.22 -13.29
C LYS A 84 10.23 -8.43 -14.53
N LEU A 85 9.10 -7.73 -14.48
CA LEU A 85 8.65 -6.85 -15.57
C LEU A 85 9.62 -5.68 -15.79
N GLU A 86 10.16 -5.09 -14.73
CA GLU A 86 11.19 -4.05 -14.79
C GLU A 86 12.44 -4.55 -15.51
N LYS A 87 12.91 -5.76 -15.21
CA LYS A 87 14.06 -6.39 -15.88
C LYS A 87 13.81 -6.68 -17.36
N MET A 88 12.56 -7.00 -17.73
CA MET A 88 12.18 -7.25 -19.12
C MET A 88 11.92 -5.96 -19.92
N CYS A 89 11.46 -4.91 -19.26
CA CYS A 89 11.17 -3.63 -19.88
C CYS A 89 12.49 -2.91 -20.20
N SER A 90 12.82 -2.78 -21.48
CA SER A 90 14.06 -2.15 -21.92
C SER A 90 13.75 -0.90 -22.76
N LYS A 91 14.44 0.21 -22.48
CA LYS A 91 14.27 1.48 -23.23
C LYS A 91 12.81 2.00 -23.28
N GLY A 92 11.97 1.64 -22.31
CA GLY A 92 10.58 2.08 -22.23
C GLY A 92 9.60 1.30 -23.13
N SER A 93 9.95 0.07 -23.53
CA SER A 93 9.03 -0.92 -24.11
C SER A 93 9.47 -2.35 -23.81
N PHE A 94 8.57 -3.31 -24.00
CA PHE A 94 8.90 -4.74 -23.94
C PHE A 94 9.17 -5.31 -25.32
N THR A 95 8.48 -4.79 -26.33
CA THR A 95 8.61 -5.21 -27.74
C THR A 95 9.16 -4.09 -28.59
N SER A 96 9.49 -4.38 -29.86
CA SER A 96 9.98 -3.36 -30.79
C SER A 96 8.96 -2.25 -31.07
N THR A 97 7.66 -2.57 -30.97
CA THR A 97 6.58 -1.62 -31.25
C THR A 97 6.08 -0.88 -30.00
N GLY A 98 6.22 -1.49 -28.82
CA GLY A 98 5.70 -0.94 -27.57
C GLY A 98 4.17 -0.93 -27.45
N SER A 99 3.46 -1.61 -28.35
CA SER A 99 1.99 -1.58 -28.41
C SER A 99 1.36 -2.91 -28.82
N THR A 100 2.06 -4.02 -28.54
CA THR A 100 1.50 -5.37 -28.78
C THR A 100 0.28 -5.64 -27.88
N PRO A 101 -0.57 -6.63 -28.23
CA PRO A 101 -1.67 -7.06 -27.36
C PRO A 101 -1.20 -7.36 -25.93
N GLY A 102 -0.06 -8.03 -25.74
CA GLY A 102 0.50 -8.30 -24.42
C GLY A 102 0.84 -7.06 -23.61
N GLU A 103 1.43 -6.04 -24.25
CA GLU A 103 1.73 -4.78 -23.58
C GLU A 103 0.45 -4.02 -23.19
N LEU A 104 -0.52 -3.90 -24.10
CA LEU A 104 -1.78 -3.23 -23.80
C LEU A 104 -2.60 -3.99 -22.74
N TYR A 105 -2.52 -5.32 -22.75
CA TYR A 105 -3.19 -6.17 -21.77
C TYR A 105 -2.54 -6.03 -20.39
N LEU A 106 -1.21 -6.10 -20.31
CA LEU A 106 -0.47 -5.83 -19.08
C LEU A 106 -0.75 -4.42 -18.55
N PHE A 107 -0.76 -3.42 -19.43
CA PHE A 107 -1.11 -2.05 -19.05
C PHE A 107 -2.49 -1.99 -18.40
N ALA A 108 -3.50 -2.64 -18.99
CA ALA A 108 -4.85 -2.63 -18.43
C ALA A 108 -4.91 -3.22 -17.01
N LYS A 109 -4.18 -4.31 -16.74
CA LYS A 109 -4.13 -4.95 -15.42
C LYS A 109 -3.34 -4.13 -14.41
N LEU A 110 -2.17 -3.60 -14.79
CA LEU A 110 -1.38 -2.72 -13.94
C LEU A 110 -2.09 -1.39 -13.66
N HIS A 111 -2.83 -0.85 -14.63
CA HIS A 111 -3.59 0.38 -14.44
C HIS A 111 -4.65 0.21 -13.35
N GLN A 112 -5.34 -0.93 -13.28
CA GLN A 112 -6.24 -1.22 -12.15
C GLN A 112 -5.51 -1.20 -10.80
N MET A 113 -4.27 -1.71 -10.74
CA MET A 113 -3.48 -1.69 -9.49
C MET A 113 -3.00 -0.29 -9.13
N VAL A 114 -2.61 0.52 -10.11
CA VAL A 114 -2.24 1.93 -9.88
C VAL A 114 -3.44 2.76 -9.42
N LEU A 115 -4.65 2.47 -9.90
CA LEU A 115 -5.87 3.13 -9.38
C LEU A 115 -6.17 2.78 -7.92
N VAL A 116 -5.73 1.60 -7.45
CA VAL A 116 -5.83 1.20 -6.04
C VAL A 116 -4.70 1.80 -5.20
N LYS A 117 -3.47 1.81 -5.75
CA LYS A 117 -2.25 2.28 -5.11
C LYS A 117 -1.48 3.22 -6.07
N PRO A 118 -1.73 4.54 -6.03
CA PRO A 118 -1.17 5.49 -7.01
C PRO A 118 0.36 5.59 -7.04
N ASP A 119 1.02 5.27 -5.92
CA ASP A 119 2.47 5.24 -5.75
C ASP A 119 3.11 3.91 -6.17
N LEU A 120 2.33 2.94 -6.69
CA LEU A 120 2.79 1.58 -6.98
C LEU A 120 4.01 1.53 -7.92
N LEU A 121 4.05 2.40 -8.92
CA LEU A 121 5.15 2.48 -9.89
C LEU A 121 6.07 3.69 -9.63
N ALA A 122 5.98 4.31 -8.45
CA ALA A 122 6.84 5.42 -8.10
C ALA A 122 8.31 4.96 -7.97
N ALA A 123 9.23 5.86 -8.32
CA ALA A 123 10.66 5.62 -8.20
C ALA A 123 11.09 5.56 -6.73
N ALA A 124 11.84 4.52 -6.35
CA ALA A 124 12.44 4.44 -5.02
C ALA A 124 13.57 5.49 -4.81
N GLU A 125 14.21 5.96 -5.88
CA GLU A 125 15.46 6.77 -5.81
C GLU A 125 15.44 8.03 -6.71
N GLY A 126 14.25 8.56 -7.03
CA GLY A 126 14.12 9.84 -7.75
C GLY A 126 14.30 9.78 -9.27
N GLN A 127 14.52 8.60 -9.86
CA GLN A 127 14.42 8.38 -11.31
C GLN A 127 13.42 7.25 -11.63
N PRO A 128 12.43 7.47 -12.51
CA PRO A 128 11.47 6.43 -12.87
C PRO A 128 12.17 5.26 -13.57
N GLY A 129 11.88 4.05 -13.09
CA GLY A 129 12.32 2.81 -13.75
C GLY A 129 11.78 2.69 -15.18
N ALA A 130 12.29 1.69 -15.91
CA ALA A 130 11.87 1.39 -17.27
C ALA A 130 10.38 1.05 -17.34
N LEU A 131 9.84 0.31 -16.36
CA LEU A 131 8.42 -0.03 -16.29
C LEU A 131 7.56 1.21 -16.05
N ALA A 132 7.95 2.07 -15.11
CA ALA A 132 7.25 3.33 -14.83
C ALA A 132 7.25 4.27 -16.04
N THR A 133 8.37 4.31 -16.77
CA THR A 133 8.51 5.07 -18.02
C THR A 133 7.60 4.53 -19.12
N TRP A 134 7.60 3.21 -19.33
CA TRP A 134 6.69 2.55 -20.29
C TRP A 134 5.23 2.77 -19.93
N TYR A 135 4.85 2.59 -18.66
CA TYR A 135 3.48 2.80 -18.19
C TYR A 135 3.02 4.23 -18.47
N SER A 136 3.84 5.22 -18.13
CA SER A 136 3.54 6.64 -18.35
C SER A 136 3.37 6.98 -19.83
N LYS A 137 4.18 6.35 -20.70
CA LYS A 137 4.07 6.46 -22.16
C LYS A 137 2.73 5.90 -22.67
N VAL A 138 2.35 4.68 -22.26
CA VAL A 138 1.08 4.06 -22.67
C VAL A 138 -0.12 4.84 -22.15
N LEU A 139 -0.08 5.28 -20.89
CA LEU A 139 -1.11 6.11 -20.27
C LEU A 139 -1.28 7.46 -21.00
N SER A 140 -0.18 7.99 -21.54
CA SER A 140 -0.17 9.27 -22.26
C SER A 140 -0.62 9.19 -23.71
N ASP A 141 -0.66 8.00 -24.31
CA ASP A 141 -1.10 7.76 -25.69
C ASP A 141 -2.55 8.23 -25.90
N LYS A 142 -2.78 8.91 -27.03
CA LYS A 142 -4.09 9.52 -27.36
C LYS A 142 -5.21 8.49 -27.44
N ARG A 143 -4.92 7.28 -27.94
CA ARG A 143 -5.90 6.19 -28.07
C ARG A 143 -6.23 5.62 -26.70
N THR A 144 -5.21 5.39 -25.86
CA THR A 144 -5.40 4.97 -24.46
C THR A 144 -6.26 5.98 -23.70
N LYS A 145 -5.94 7.28 -23.79
CA LYS A 145 -6.75 8.35 -23.18
C LYS A 145 -8.19 8.38 -23.68
N THR A 146 -8.41 8.11 -24.97
CA THR A 146 -9.75 8.04 -25.54
C THR A 146 -10.56 6.92 -24.88
N VAL A 147 -9.99 5.72 -24.73
CA VAL A 147 -10.62 4.58 -24.06
C VAL A 147 -10.89 4.90 -22.59
N LEU A 148 -9.87 5.35 -21.84
CA LEU A 148 -9.99 5.65 -20.41
C LEU A 148 -10.97 6.79 -20.11
N SER A 149 -11.16 7.73 -21.05
CA SER A 149 -12.17 8.80 -20.92
C SER A 149 -13.60 8.35 -21.23
N GLY A 150 -13.82 7.06 -21.51
CA GLY A 150 -15.13 6.51 -21.83
C GLY A 150 -15.63 6.82 -23.24
N LYS A 151 -14.77 7.34 -24.12
CA LYS A 151 -15.12 7.75 -25.49
C LYS A 151 -14.93 6.62 -26.53
N SER A 152 -14.67 5.39 -26.06
CA SER A 152 -14.65 4.21 -26.93
C SER A 152 -16.07 3.69 -27.19
N SER A 153 -16.22 2.76 -28.13
CA SER A 153 -17.49 2.06 -28.36
C SER A 153 -17.98 1.25 -27.15
N MET A 154 -17.11 0.96 -26.17
CA MET A 154 -17.52 0.30 -24.91
C MET A 154 -18.07 1.29 -23.86
N GLY A 155 -17.97 2.60 -24.09
CA GLY A 155 -18.35 3.61 -23.12
C GLY A 155 -17.35 3.73 -21.96
N ALA A 156 -17.82 4.29 -20.85
CA ALA A 156 -17.03 4.47 -19.62
C ALA A 156 -16.79 3.12 -18.93
N LEU A 157 -15.54 2.90 -18.54
CA LEU A 157 -15.12 1.72 -17.77
C LEU A 157 -14.94 2.15 -16.31
N GLU A 158 -15.80 1.66 -15.44
CA GLU A 158 -15.68 1.90 -14.00
C GLU A 158 -14.54 1.08 -13.38
N GLN A 159 -14.02 1.56 -12.26
CA GLN A 159 -12.97 0.89 -11.51
C GLN A 159 -13.53 -0.36 -10.82
N TYR A 160 -12.92 -1.53 -11.09
CA TYR A 160 -13.40 -2.80 -10.54
C TYR A 160 -12.78 -3.13 -9.18
N PHE A 161 -11.45 -3.02 -9.07
CA PHE A 161 -10.73 -3.19 -7.80
C PHE A 161 -10.73 -1.88 -7.03
N VAL A 162 -10.98 -1.95 -5.73
CA VAL A 162 -11.05 -0.76 -4.87
C VAL A 162 -9.99 -0.83 -3.79
N THR A 163 -9.61 0.32 -3.25
CA THR A 163 -8.74 0.38 -2.06
C THR A 163 -9.43 -0.31 -0.90
N ALA A 164 -8.68 -1.10 -0.13
CA ALA A 164 -9.20 -1.68 1.09
C ALA A 164 -9.68 -0.55 2.02
N PRO A 165 -10.86 -0.68 2.66
CA PRO A 165 -11.21 0.23 3.74
C PRO A 165 -10.10 0.13 4.81
N LEU A 166 -9.82 1.18 5.57
CA LEU A 166 -8.99 1.02 6.78
C LEU A 166 -9.62 -0.08 7.65
N GLU A 167 -8.82 -0.85 8.39
CA GLU A 167 -9.31 -1.98 9.23
C GLU A 167 -10.61 -1.62 9.93
N GLU A 168 -11.53 -2.61 10.00
CA GLU A 168 -12.89 -2.42 10.51
C GLU A 168 -12.86 -1.65 11.83
N THR A 169 -13.27 -0.38 11.76
CA THR A 169 -13.22 0.56 12.88
C THR A 169 -13.90 -0.06 14.08
N ALA A 170 -13.14 -0.27 15.14
CA ALA A 170 -13.68 -0.72 16.40
C ALA A 170 -14.58 0.40 16.95
N GLU A 171 -15.69 0.03 17.57
CA GLU A 171 -16.57 0.98 18.25
C GLU A 171 -16.32 0.91 19.75
N ILE A 172 -16.32 2.05 20.43
CA ILE A 172 -16.28 2.09 21.89
C ILE A 172 -17.66 1.66 22.40
N GLY A 173 -17.81 0.37 22.72
CA GLY A 173 -19.09 -0.19 23.12
C GLY A 173 -20.16 -0.01 22.03
N ALA A 174 -21.34 0.48 22.41
CA ALA A 174 -22.46 0.80 21.51
C ALA A 174 -22.72 2.32 21.40
N THR A 175 -21.66 3.12 21.37
CA THR A 175 -21.74 4.59 21.41
C THR A 175 -21.81 5.25 20.02
N GLY A 176 -21.55 4.51 18.95
CA GLY A 176 -21.33 5.01 17.61
C GLY A 176 -19.95 5.65 17.39
N VAL A 177 -19.12 5.76 18.43
CA VAL A 177 -17.78 6.35 18.35
C VAL A 177 -16.77 5.30 17.88
N LYS A 178 -16.26 5.51 16.67
CA LYS A 178 -15.36 4.61 15.97
C LYS A 178 -13.89 5.02 16.16
N PHE A 179 -13.00 4.03 16.18
CA PHE A 179 -11.56 4.20 16.21
C PHE A 179 -10.85 3.17 15.34
N ASP A 180 -9.68 3.56 14.83
CA ASP A 180 -8.79 2.69 14.03
C ASP A 180 -7.50 2.32 14.79
N THR A 181 -7.18 3.05 15.87
CA THR A 181 -5.91 2.93 16.57
C THR A 181 -6.12 2.96 18.08
N ILE A 182 -5.41 2.10 18.81
CA ILE A 182 -5.28 2.17 20.27
C ILE A 182 -3.88 2.69 20.59
N ALA A 183 -3.78 3.67 21.48
CA ALA A 183 -2.51 4.24 21.93
C ALA A 183 -2.43 4.29 23.46
N ARG A 184 -1.19 4.22 23.96
CA ARG A 184 -0.84 4.51 25.35
C ARG A 184 -0.21 5.90 25.41
N GLU A 185 -0.85 6.84 26.10
CA GLU A 185 -0.29 8.16 26.35
C GLU A 185 0.42 8.18 27.69
N TRP A 186 1.65 8.70 27.68
CA TRP A 186 2.35 9.17 28.87
C TRP A 186 2.36 10.69 28.85
N ARG A 187 1.94 11.33 29.94
CA ARG A 187 1.88 12.79 30.00
C ARG A 187 2.40 13.36 31.29
N CYS A 188 2.91 14.58 31.21
CA CYS A 188 3.23 15.40 32.38
C CYS A 188 3.14 16.89 32.05
N LYS A 189 3.19 17.71 33.10
CA LYS A 189 3.39 19.16 33.00
C LYS A 189 4.85 19.51 33.17
N TRP A 190 5.38 20.38 32.32
CA TRP A 190 6.72 20.97 32.45
C TRP A 190 6.65 22.42 32.96
N SER A 191 7.77 22.93 33.47
CA SER A 191 7.92 24.31 33.95
C SER A 191 8.78 25.15 32.99
N GLU A 192 8.43 26.43 32.85
CA GLU A 192 9.23 27.42 32.11
C GLU A 192 10.53 27.80 32.82
N ASP A 193 10.66 27.45 34.11
CA ASP A 193 11.82 27.75 34.93
C ASP A 193 13.14 27.25 34.33
N ASP A 194 14.23 27.92 34.70
CA ASP A 194 15.60 27.58 34.30
C ASP A 194 15.75 27.41 32.77
N ASP A 195 15.10 28.29 31.99
CA ASP A 195 15.04 28.21 30.53
C ASP A 195 14.45 26.87 30.05
N LYS A 196 13.25 26.54 30.54
CA LYS A 196 12.50 25.32 30.22
C LYS A 196 13.30 24.04 30.47
N LYS A 197 14.12 24.01 31.53
CA LYS A 197 15.05 22.89 31.81
C LYS A 197 14.31 21.56 31.93
N SER A 198 13.18 21.53 32.63
CA SER A 198 12.36 20.34 32.80
C SER A 198 11.87 19.73 31.47
N LEU A 199 11.51 20.58 30.50
CA LEU A 199 11.12 20.15 29.15
C LEU A 199 12.31 19.54 28.38
N LYS A 200 13.50 20.16 28.48
CA LYS A 200 14.73 19.66 27.85
C LYS A 200 15.09 18.27 28.41
N GLU A 201 15.02 18.10 29.73
CA GLU A 201 15.32 16.82 30.39
C GLU A 201 14.29 15.74 30.04
N ALA A 202 12.98 16.09 29.98
CA ALA A 202 11.94 15.16 29.54
C ALA A 202 12.13 14.71 28.07
N GLN A 203 12.53 15.62 27.19
CA GLN A 203 12.85 15.31 25.79
C GLN A 203 14.05 14.35 25.69
N SER A 204 15.15 14.64 26.40
CA SER A 204 16.32 13.75 26.41
C SER A 204 16.01 12.37 26.99
N LEU A 205 15.15 12.30 28.00
CA LEU A 205 14.68 11.03 28.54
C LEU A 205 13.91 10.23 27.48
N LEU A 206 12.98 10.86 26.74
CA LEU A 206 12.26 10.20 25.65
C LEU A 206 13.22 9.68 24.57
N GLU A 207 14.18 10.50 24.14
CA GLU A 207 15.16 10.10 23.13
C GLU A 207 15.95 8.86 23.55
N SER A 208 16.27 8.72 24.83
CA SER A 208 17.00 7.56 25.36
C SER A 208 16.21 6.24 25.30
N VAL A 209 14.88 6.30 25.41
CA VAL A 209 14.01 5.10 25.40
C VAL A 209 13.32 4.86 24.06
N LEU A 210 13.28 5.85 23.16
CA LEU A 210 12.57 5.79 21.89
C LEU A 210 12.95 4.57 21.03
N PRO A 211 14.24 4.16 20.89
CA PRO A 211 14.58 2.95 20.15
C PRO A 211 13.97 1.68 20.76
N SER A 212 13.90 1.61 22.10
CA SER A 212 13.31 0.47 22.81
C SER A 212 11.79 0.43 22.64
N ILE A 213 11.13 1.60 22.69
CA ILE A 213 9.68 1.71 22.42
C ILE A 213 9.36 1.23 21.02
N LYS A 214 10.11 1.69 20.00
CA LYS A 214 9.91 1.29 18.60
C LYS A 214 10.19 -0.19 18.34
N ALA A 215 10.92 -0.85 19.24
CA ALA A 215 11.19 -2.28 19.15
C ALA A 215 10.12 -3.14 19.83
N VAL A 216 9.18 -2.55 20.59
CA VAL A 216 8.07 -3.28 21.20
C VAL A 216 7.14 -3.80 20.10
N ALA A 217 6.81 -5.08 20.17
CA ALA A 217 5.96 -5.74 19.18
C ALA A 217 4.60 -5.01 19.08
N GLY A 218 4.18 -4.72 17.84
CA GLY A 218 2.91 -4.06 17.58
C GLY A 218 2.93 -2.54 17.64
N VAL A 219 4.01 -1.88 18.06
CA VAL A 219 4.10 -0.41 17.99
C VAL A 219 4.18 0.03 16.52
N LYS A 220 3.21 0.84 16.07
CA LYS A 220 3.17 1.40 14.70
C LYS A 220 3.76 2.80 14.61
N ASP A 221 3.49 3.62 15.62
CA ASP A 221 3.86 5.03 15.62
C ASP A 221 4.09 5.55 17.04
N VAL A 222 4.94 6.57 17.17
CA VAL A 222 5.20 7.25 18.44
C VAL A 222 5.19 8.75 18.17
N LYS A 223 4.21 9.45 18.74
CA LYS A 223 4.08 10.91 18.59
C LYS A 223 4.42 11.59 19.91
N ARG A 224 5.19 12.67 19.83
CA ARG A 224 5.42 13.55 20.98
C ARG A 224 4.76 14.90 20.75
N VAL A 225 3.88 15.28 21.67
CA VAL A 225 3.14 16.54 21.64
C VAL A 225 3.64 17.44 22.77
N VAL A 226 3.96 18.70 22.42
CA VAL A 226 4.35 19.72 23.40
C VAL A 226 3.42 20.91 23.25
N CYS A 227 2.71 21.24 24.34
CA CYS A 227 1.77 22.36 24.39
C CYS A 227 2.43 23.57 25.04
N GLY A 228 2.71 24.62 24.27
CA GLY A 228 3.32 25.85 24.80
C GLY A 228 2.45 26.64 25.78
N GLY A 229 1.12 26.55 25.67
CA GLY A 229 0.22 27.33 26.55
C GLY A 229 -0.22 26.61 27.82
N CYS A 230 -0.34 25.29 27.76
CA CYS A 230 -0.81 24.45 28.87
C CYS A 230 0.30 23.62 29.51
N HIS A 231 1.53 23.77 29.01
CA HIS A 231 2.76 23.13 29.44
C HIS A 231 2.68 21.60 29.50
N ASP A 232 1.91 20.96 28.62
CA ASP A 232 1.93 19.50 28.48
C ASP A 232 3.16 19.04 27.68
N PHE A 233 3.78 17.97 28.17
CA PHE A 233 4.64 17.08 27.39
C PHE A 233 3.96 15.71 27.35
N LYS A 234 3.64 15.24 26.15
CA LYS A 234 2.91 13.98 25.92
C LYS A 234 3.67 13.09 24.96
N VAL A 235 3.60 11.80 25.21
CA VAL A 235 4.13 10.75 24.34
C VAL A 235 3.01 9.75 24.09
N ASP A 236 2.49 9.76 22.87
CA ASP A 236 1.43 8.86 22.40
C ASP A 236 2.07 7.69 21.64
N ILE A 237 1.95 6.48 22.17
CA ILE A 237 2.54 5.27 21.61
C ILE A 237 1.41 4.43 21.03
N ALA A 238 1.29 4.44 19.70
CA ALA A 238 0.21 3.79 18.96
C ALA A 238 0.56 2.35 18.62
N PHE A 239 -0.41 1.45 18.81
CA PHE A 239 -0.28 0.01 18.58
C PHE A 239 -1.19 -0.49 17.45
N GLU A 240 -0.77 -1.58 16.82
CA GLU A 240 -1.65 -2.58 16.21
C GLU A 240 -2.69 -3.03 17.24
N LYS A 241 -3.97 -2.99 16.87
CA LYS A 241 -5.09 -3.28 17.79
C LYS A 241 -4.93 -4.62 18.51
N ALA A 242 -4.49 -5.65 17.80
CA ALA A 242 -4.32 -7.00 18.33
C ALA A 242 -3.07 -7.16 19.23
N ALA A 243 -2.14 -6.22 19.20
CA ALA A 243 -0.86 -6.27 19.92
C ALA A 243 -0.71 -5.15 20.96
N TYR A 244 -1.81 -4.53 21.37
CA TYR A 244 -1.81 -3.49 22.39
C TYR A 244 -1.21 -4.00 23.70
N ASP A 245 -0.19 -3.30 24.20
CA ASP A 245 0.46 -3.56 25.47
C ASP A 245 0.45 -2.27 26.31
N GLU A 246 -0.37 -2.27 27.37
CA GLU A 246 -0.50 -1.13 28.28
C GLU A 246 0.79 -0.77 29.02
N THR A 247 1.73 -1.71 29.15
CA THR A 247 3.00 -1.51 29.85
C THR A 247 4.13 -1.06 28.92
N VAL A 248 3.90 -1.14 27.61
CA VAL A 248 4.88 -0.87 26.56
C VAL A 248 6.17 -1.67 26.79
N GLY A 249 6.05 -2.99 26.91
CA GLY A 249 7.16 -3.89 27.20
C GLY A 249 7.80 -3.67 28.58
N GLY A 250 7.04 -3.12 29.54
CA GLY A 250 7.52 -2.72 30.87
C GLY A 250 8.38 -1.45 30.89
N ILE A 251 8.53 -0.74 29.76
CA ILE A 251 9.30 0.52 29.68
C ILE A 251 8.62 1.64 30.46
N GLU A 252 7.27 1.67 30.47
CA GLU A 252 6.47 2.71 31.13
C GLU A 252 6.91 2.93 32.58
N ILE A 253 7.08 1.86 33.35
CA ILE A 253 7.44 1.92 34.77
C ILE A 253 8.73 2.72 34.99
N LYS A 254 9.77 2.44 34.18
CA LYS A 254 11.06 3.11 34.29
C LYS A 254 10.98 4.55 33.81
N PHE A 255 10.29 4.77 32.68
CA PHE A 255 10.13 6.10 32.12
C PHE A 255 9.43 7.05 33.10
N ILE A 256 8.32 6.62 33.70
CA ILE A 256 7.55 7.40 34.68
C ILE A 256 8.37 7.67 35.95
N ALA A 257 9.12 6.69 36.44
CA ALA A 257 10.01 6.88 37.59
C ALA A 257 11.08 7.96 37.33
N PHE A 258 11.72 7.94 36.15
CA PHE A 258 12.70 8.96 35.79
C PHE A 258 12.08 10.33 35.53
N LEU A 259 10.91 10.38 34.90
CA LEU A 259 10.17 11.62 34.65
C LEU A 259 9.80 12.32 35.97
N ASN A 260 9.42 11.56 37.00
CA ASN A 260 9.11 12.06 38.34
C ASN A 260 10.33 12.60 39.10
N ALA A 261 11.54 12.18 38.74
CA ALA A 261 12.77 12.67 39.35
C ALA A 261 13.23 14.03 38.77
N ILE A 262 12.68 14.45 37.63
CA ILE A 262 13.03 15.73 36.98
C ILE A 262 12.38 16.88 37.75
N LYS A 263 13.21 17.80 38.26
CA LYS A 263 12.73 19.01 38.92
C LYS A 263 11.93 19.86 37.94
N GLY A 264 10.73 20.28 38.35
CA GLY A 264 9.83 21.11 37.53
C GLY A 264 8.84 20.31 36.68
N ILE A 265 8.92 18.97 36.70
CA ILE A 265 7.84 18.11 36.20
C ILE A 265 6.77 17.93 37.28
N THR A 266 5.51 17.99 36.87
CA THR A 266 4.35 17.70 37.73
C THR A 266 3.26 16.96 36.95
N GLN A 267 2.18 16.52 37.63
CA GLN A 267 0.99 15.90 37.03
C GLN A 267 1.32 14.77 36.03
N ILE A 268 2.11 13.80 36.48
CA ILE A 268 2.45 12.64 35.65
C ILE A 268 1.26 11.69 35.65
N GLU A 269 0.76 11.38 34.46
CA GLU A 269 -0.38 10.49 34.24
C GLU A 269 -0.10 9.57 33.04
N THR A 270 -0.74 8.41 33.05
CA THR A 270 -0.75 7.50 31.91
C THR A 270 -2.18 7.09 31.61
N GLN A 271 -2.53 7.01 30.32
CA GLN A 271 -3.89 6.70 29.92
C GLN A 271 -3.95 5.95 28.59
N THR A 272 -4.98 5.13 28.45
CA THR A 272 -5.30 4.46 27.18
C THR A 272 -6.22 5.36 26.39
N MET A 273 -5.90 5.56 25.12
CA MET A 273 -6.67 6.40 24.23
C MET A 273 -6.84 5.75 22.88
N THR A 274 -7.84 6.22 22.16
CA THR A 274 -8.16 5.74 20.82
C THR A 274 -8.07 6.88 19.83
N PHE A 275 -7.45 6.64 18.69
CA PHE A 275 -7.44 7.60 17.58
C PHE A 275 -8.32 7.10 16.43
N MET A 276 -8.81 8.07 15.66
CA MET A 276 -9.50 7.85 14.41
C MET A 276 -8.84 8.77 13.39
N SER A 277 -8.36 8.21 12.30
CA SER A 277 -7.93 9.01 11.14
C SER A 277 -9.16 9.71 10.55
N VAL A 278 -9.14 11.05 10.48
CA VAL A 278 -10.22 11.90 9.95
C VAL A 278 -9.79 12.69 8.74
#